data_AF-A0AAE1K005-F1
#
_entry.id   AF-A0AAE1K005-F1
#
_cell.length_a   1.000
_cell.length_b   1.000
_cell.length_c   1.000
_cell.angle_alpha   90.00
_cell.angle_beta   90.00
_cell.angle_gamma   90.00
#
_symmetry.space_group_name_H-M   'P 1'
#
loop_
_entity.id
_entity.type
_entity.pdbx_description
1 polymer ?
#
loop_
_entity_poly.entity_id
_entity_poly.type
_entity_poly.pdbx_seq_one_letter_code
_entity_poly.pdbx_strand_id
1 'polypeptide(L)'
;MLDKEEEGRYRQGAEENGGGGGVFVRGPQPFLQEVLIALLQSGLDPHQTHFYIHNQVSEYDLLLREWMDLLREDRFTVTQMEAVRSQAHVRNHLLSECERLECKWYVNFDTSAFINPGVLPRLLLHSRHPVITPAIRIQDGMESTFLRDLDPHTGLSASSWDHLPLLDGHLTTARVEWHASCVKKIYAVHRKVFGLLSLHYSPPASPSLTHLSSQELQDTSVPSDPGFTETDVDESFCQALRLSGVPMMVLMEPNLGGLVNTSGHTPTTPDLVSLASNPLIWKVKYLQPDWHQILRGELFRINRPCPEVYQFPTFTAQFCEDLLSLANERDQWSPALKKDMRKSETKVEEVPTVDQYLSDLKLEPLLTSLQSDVLQQLQLLAFPYSTPDNITMALVARFQAGEVAGLSQHHDASAISFLVTLADQSQYQGGELEFPRQKCRVRPGEGEVLVFPGRLTHPKTLHNVTQGILHQLIIHFDSIRLRHFQ
;
A
#
# COMPACT_ATOMS: atom_id res chain seq x y z
N MET A 1 6.98 -17.28 7.59
CA MET A 1 8.34 -17.86 7.65
C MET A 1 8.32 -19.10 6.77
N LEU A 2 8.89 -19.03 5.57
CA LEU A 2 9.13 -20.21 4.74
C LEU A 2 10.40 -20.91 5.23
N ASP A 3 10.45 -22.23 5.07
CA ASP A 3 11.52 -23.09 5.55
C ASP A 3 12.82 -22.83 4.75
N LYS A 4 13.96 -22.70 5.44
CA LYS A 4 15.25 -22.36 4.83
C LYS A 4 15.73 -23.40 3.80
N GLU A 5 15.21 -24.63 3.90
CA GLU A 5 15.49 -25.71 2.93
C GLU A 5 14.74 -25.54 1.60
N GLU A 6 13.55 -24.92 1.59
CA GLU A 6 12.82 -24.61 0.35
C GLU A 6 13.51 -23.49 -0.43
N GLU A 7 13.97 -22.45 0.26
CA GLU A 7 14.71 -21.30 -0.29
C GLU A 7 15.97 -21.73 -1.07
N GLY A 8 16.70 -22.73 -0.55
CA GLY A 8 17.89 -23.30 -1.20
C GLY A 8 17.58 -24.08 -2.48
N ARG A 9 16.44 -24.78 -2.52
CA ARG A 9 15.98 -25.54 -3.71
C ARG A 9 15.49 -24.61 -4.82
N TYR A 10 14.91 -23.46 -4.47
CA TYR A 10 14.49 -22.42 -5.40
C TYR A 10 15.67 -21.68 -6.05
N ARG A 11 16.79 -21.48 -5.33
CA ARG A 11 18.01 -20.88 -5.89
C ARG A 11 18.71 -21.78 -6.92
N GLN A 12 18.75 -23.09 -6.69
CA GLN A 12 19.40 -24.03 -7.63
C GLN A 12 18.62 -24.23 -8.94
N GLY A 13 17.29 -24.06 -8.95
CA GLY A 13 16.47 -24.09 -10.17
C GLY A 13 16.50 -22.79 -10.98
N ALA A 14 17.11 -21.73 -10.44
CA ALA A 14 17.19 -20.41 -11.06
C ALA A 14 18.40 -20.25 -12.00
N GLU A 15 19.36 -21.18 -12.05
CA GLU A 15 20.60 -21.06 -12.83
C GLU A 15 20.42 -21.21 -14.37
N GLU A 16 19.21 -21.48 -14.89
CA GLU A 16 18.94 -21.77 -16.32
C GLU A 16 17.79 -20.95 -16.97
N ASN A 17 17.39 -19.81 -16.42
CA ASN A 17 16.14 -19.10 -16.73
C ASN A 17 16.32 -17.63 -17.18
N GLY A 18 16.96 -17.37 -18.32
CA GLY A 18 16.90 -16.04 -18.96
C GLY A 18 15.45 -15.62 -19.26
N GLY A 19 15.03 -14.42 -18.89
CA GLY A 19 13.67 -13.91 -19.06
C GLY A 19 13.58 -12.38 -19.14
N GLY A 20 12.55 -11.89 -19.84
CA GLY A 20 12.22 -10.45 -19.96
C GLY A 20 11.01 -10.07 -19.13
N GLY A 21 11.10 -9.02 -18.32
CA GLY A 21 10.02 -8.51 -17.48
C GLY A 21 9.56 -7.11 -17.90
N GLY A 22 8.33 -6.98 -18.36
CA GLY A 22 7.68 -5.69 -18.59
C GLY A 22 7.08 -5.13 -17.31
N VAL A 23 7.46 -3.92 -16.93
CA VAL A 23 6.93 -3.18 -15.77
C VAL A 23 6.14 -1.97 -16.28
N PHE A 24 4.86 -1.91 -15.94
CA PHE A 24 3.90 -0.98 -16.53
C PHE A 24 3.28 -0.04 -15.49
N VAL A 25 3.62 1.24 -15.58
CA VAL A 25 2.99 2.33 -14.83
C VAL A 25 1.98 3.00 -15.75
N ARG A 26 0.72 2.57 -15.64
CA ARG A 26 -0.36 2.89 -16.59
C ARG A 26 -1.07 4.22 -16.29
N GLY A 27 -1.11 4.58 -15.01
CA GLY A 27 -1.79 5.76 -14.52
C GLY A 27 -1.34 6.08 -13.10
N PRO A 28 -1.91 7.14 -12.49
CA PRO A 28 -1.60 7.52 -11.12
C PRO A 28 -1.72 6.31 -10.18
N GLN A 29 -0.66 6.06 -9.43
CA GLN A 29 -0.46 4.82 -8.68
C GLN A 29 -0.06 5.15 -7.25
N PRO A 30 -0.95 4.92 -6.25
CA PRO A 30 -0.55 5.03 -4.87
C PRO A 30 0.46 3.93 -4.55
N PHE A 31 1.36 4.23 -3.62
CA PHE A 31 2.40 3.32 -3.14
C PHE A 31 3.35 2.79 -4.24
N LEU A 32 3.57 3.56 -5.31
CA LEU A 32 4.43 3.12 -6.42
C LEU A 32 5.84 2.76 -5.92
N GLN A 33 6.42 3.57 -5.02
CA GLN A 33 7.73 3.29 -4.44
C GLN A 33 7.76 1.93 -3.71
N GLU A 34 6.74 1.62 -2.91
CA GLU A 34 6.65 0.35 -2.18
C GLU A 34 6.48 -0.84 -3.13
N VAL A 35 5.71 -0.68 -4.21
CA VAL A 35 5.57 -1.70 -5.26
C VAL A 35 6.92 -1.97 -5.94
N LEU A 36 7.69 -0.92 -6.26
CA LEU A 36 9.00 -1.04 -6.88
C LEU A 36 10.04 -1.68 -5.95
N ILE A 37 10.01 -1.35 -4.65
CA ILE A 37 10.82 -2.00 -3.61
C ILE A 37 10.47 -3.49 -3.52
N ALA A 38 9.17 -3.83 -3.50
CA ALA A 38 8.73 -5.23 -3.47
C ALA A 38 9.20 -6.02 -4.71
N LEU A 39 9.22 -5.39 -5.88
CA LEU A 39 9.73 -6.00 -7.11
C LEU A 39 11.24 -6.21 -7.07
N LEU A 40 12.00 -5.23 -6.55
CA LEU A 40 13.44 -5.36 -6.34
C LEU A 40 13.76 -6.52 -5.38
N GLN A 41 12.95 -6.70 -4.33
CA GLN A 41 13.08 -7.76 -3.34
C GLN A 41 12.42 -9.10 -3.75
N SER A 42 11.94 -9.22 -5.00
CA SER A 42 11.20 -10.40 -5.46
C SER A 42 12.06 -11.67 -5.55
N GLY A 43 13.38 -11.53 -5.60
CA GLY A 43 14.34 -12.64 -5.68
C GLY A 43 14.67 -13.11 -7.09
N LEU A 44 14.45 -12.26 -8.10
CA LEU A 44 14.86 -12.49 -9.49
C LEU A 44 16.40 -12.46 -9.63
N ASP A 45 16.94 -13.27 -10.53
CA ASP A 45 18.39 -13.27 -10.82
C ASP A 45 18.75 -12.13 -11.77
N PRO A 46 19.63 -11.19 -11.38
CA PRO A 46 20.03 -10.07 -12.22
C PRO A 46 20.74 -10.46 -13.51
N HIS A 47 21.45 -11.59 -13.56
CA HIS A 47 22.15 -12.04 -14.77
C HIS A 47 21.21 -12.65 -15.81
N GLN A 48 19.97 -12.92 -15.40
CA GLN A 48 18.99 -13.61 -16.22
C GLN A 48 17.72 -12.79 -16.44
N THR A 49 17.65 -11.59 -15.87
CA THR A 49 16.45 -10.75 -15.92
C THR A 49 16.74 -9.44 -16.64
N HIS A 50 15.96 -9.18 -17.69
CA HIS A 50 15.94 -7.88 -18.36
C HIS A 50 14.64 -7.16 -18.04
N PHE A 51 14.72 -5.99 -17.40
CA PHE A 51 13.56 -5.13 -17.13
C PHE A 51 13.29 -4.15 -18.27
N TYR A 52 12.05 -4.14 -18.76
CA TYR A 52 11.53 -3.15 -19.70
C TYR A 52 10.48 -2.30 -18.99
N ILE A 53 10.70 -1.00 -18.87
CA ILE A 53 9.88 -0.12 -18.06
C ILE A 53 9.10 0.82 -18.95
N HIS A 54 7.77 0.76 -18.87
CA HIS A 54 6.87 1.63 -19.60
C HIS A 54 6.07 2.49 -18.63
N ASN A 55 6.30 3.80 -18.70
CA ASN A 55 5.67 4.80 -17.84
C ASN A 55 4.78 5.73 -18.68
N GLN A 56 3.53 5.91 -18.25
CA GLN A 56 2.59 6.86 -18.87
C GLN A 56 2.27 8.06 -17.96
N VAL A 57 2.96 8.18 -16.82
CA VAL A 57 2.74 9.25 -15.82
C VAL A 57 4.05 9.98 -15.56
N SER A 58 4.22 11.14 -16.18
CA SER A 58 5.49 11.89 -16.16
C SER A 58 5.96 12.27 -14.75
N GLU A 59 5.04 12.43 -13.81
CA GLU A 59 5.32 12.76 -12.41
C GLU A 59 6.18 11.69 -11.72
N TYR A 60 6.14 10.45 -12.21
CA TYR A 60 6.94 9.35 -11.70
C TYR A 60 8.29 9.16 -12.41
N ASP A 61 8.65 10.01 -13.38
CA ASP A 61 9.90 9.87 -14.15
C ASP A 61 11.16 9.99 -13.29
N LEU A 62 11.14 10.79 -12.22
CA LEU A 62 12.29 10.87 -11.31
C LEU A 62 12.41 9.60 -10.46
N LEU A 63 11.32 9.18 -9.81
CA LEU A 63 11.28 7.96 -9.01
C LEU A 63 11.70 6.72 -9.82
N LEU A 64 11.21 6.58 -11.05
CA LEU A 64 11.58 5.47 -11.92
C LEU A 64 13.04 5.53 -12.37
N ARG A 65 13.61 6.72 -12.59
CA ARG A 65 15.05 6.87 -12.88
C ARG A 65 15.91 6.39 -11.72
N GLU A 66 15.58 6.83 -10.50
CA GLU A 66 16.29 6.38 -9.29
C GLU A 66 16.17 4.87 -9.09
N TRP A 67 14.97 4.31 -9.29
CA TRP A 67 14.77 2.85 -9.21
C TRP A 67 15.52 2.08 -10.30
N MET A 68 15.57 2.60 -11.52
CA MET A 68 16.37 2.02 -12.61
C MET A 68 17.87 2.03 -12.30
N ASP A 69 18.36 3.07 -11.63
CA ASP A 69 19.76 3.15 -11.22
C ASP A 69 20.07 2.10 -10.15
N LEU A 70 19.19 1.92 -9.15
CA LEU A 70 19.31 0.82 -8.17
C LEU A 70 19.32 -0.56 -8.83
N LEU A 71 18.46 -0.80 -9.82
CA LEU A 71 18.47 -2.05 -10.59
C LEU A 71 19.81 -2.27 -11.31
N ARG A 72 20.39 -1.23 -11.90
CA ARG A 72 21.70 -1.32 -12.58
C ARG A 72 22.83 -1.59 -11.58
N GLU A 73 22.77 -0.99 -10.39
CA GLU A 73 23.71 -1.28 -9.30
C GLU A 73 23.64 -2.75 -8.87
N ASP A 74 22.44 -3.32 -8.82
CA ASP A 74 22.20 -4.75 -8.58
C ASP A 74 22.52 -5.66 -9.79
N ARG A 75 23.04 -5.07 -10.89
CA ARG A 75 23.48 -5.71 -12.14
C ARG A 75 22.36 -6.20 -13.05
N PHE A 76 21.13 -5.72 -12.89
CA PHE A 76 20.06 -5.98 -13.84
C PHE A 76 20.30 -5.24 -15.16
N THR A 77 19.86 -5.85 -16.27
CA THR A 77 19.73 -5.12 -17.55
C THR A 77 18.39 -4.38 -17.57
N VAL A 78 18.40 -3.10 -17.91
CA VAL A 78 17.21 -2.23 -17.81
C VAL A 78 17.06 -1.36 -19.06
N THR A 79 15.87 -1.36 -19.65
CA THR A 79 15.49 -0.53 -20.81
C THR A 79 14.21 0.24 -20.52
N GLN A 80 14.25 1.56 -20.73
CA GLN A 80 13.05 2.40 -20.67
C GLN A 80 12.36 2.43 -22.04
N MET A 81 11.05 2.23 -22.06
CA MET A 81 10.19 2.24 -23.24
C MET A 81 9.61 3.64 -23.50
N GLU A 82 9.29 3.93 -24.76
CA GLU A 82 8.66 5.20 -25.16
C GLU A 82 7.24 5.33 -24.57
N ALA A 83 7.02 6.36 -23.73
CA ALA A 83 5.74 6.63 -23.06
C ALA A 83 4.55 6.88 -24.03
N VAL A 84 4.83 7.35 -25.24
CA VAL A 84 3.81 7.68 -26.25
C VAL A 84 3.16 6.43 -26.86
N ARG A 85 3.78 5.25 -26.70
CA ARG A 85 3.28 4.01 -27.26
C ARG A 85 2.13 3.48 -26.41
N SER A 86 1.17 2.84 -27.07
CA SER A 86 0.08 2.19 -26.33
C SER A 86 0.59 0.97 -25.57
N GLN A 87 -0.06 0.64 -24.45
CA GLN A 87 0.27 -0.53 -23.65
C GLN A 87 0.24 -1.82 -24.47
N ALA A 88 -0.77 -1.98 -25.33
CA ALA A 88 -0.88 -3.11 -26.25
C ALA A 88 0.33 -3.22 -27.19
N HIS A 89 0.77 -2.09 -27.77
CA HIS A 89 1.94 -2.06 -28.63
C HIS A 89 3.20 -2.47 -27.89
N VAL A 90 3.43 -1.93 -26.69
CA VAL A 90 4.61 -2.25 -25.88
C VAL A 90 4.60 -3.72 -25.47
N ARG A 91 3.48 -4.25 -24.94
CA ARG A 91 3.36 -5.67 -24.56
C ARG A 91 3.61 -6.61 -25.73
N ASN A 92 3.04 -6.33 -26.90
CA ASN A 92 3.28 -7.12 -28.12
C ASN A 92 4.75 -7.05 -28.55
N HIS A 93 5.35 -5.86 -28.53
CA HIS A 93 6.77 -5.68 -28.84
C HIS A 93 7.66 -6.48 -27.90
N LEU A 94 7.39 -6.47 -26.60
CA LEU A 94 8.17 -7.22 -25.61
C LEU A 94 8.03 -8.73 -25.77
N LEU A 95 6.86 -9.24 -26.18
CA LEU A 95 6.69 -10.65 -26.52
C LEU A 95 7.54 -11.04 -27.73
N SER A 96 7.53 -10.23 -28.81
CA SER A 96 8.37 -10.47 -29.99
C SER A 96 9.86 -10.35 -29.69
N GLU A 97 10.25 -9.41 -28.82
CA GLU A 97 11.63 -9.25 -28.40
C GLU A 97 12.09 -10.43 -27.53
N CYS A 98 11.22 -10.94 -26.64
CA CYS A 98 11.48 -12.16 -25.89
C CYS A 98 11.64 -13.39 -26.79
N GLU A 99 10.85 -13.48 -27.87
CA GLU A 99 11.01 -14.52 -28.89
C GLU A 99 12.38 -14.40 -29.60
N ARG A 100 12.76 -13.19 -30.00
CA ARG A 100 14.04 -12.90 -30.68
C ARG A 100 15.25 -13.19 -29.80
N LEU A 101 15.15 -12.91 -28.50
CA LEU A 101 16.22 -13.11 -27.51
C LEU A 101 16.20 -14.53 -26.91
N GLU A 102 15.33 -15.42 -27.39
CA GLU A 102 15.15 -16.78 -26.88
C GLU A 102 14.89 -16.84 -25.36
N CYS A 103 14.21 -15.83 -24.81
CA CYS A 103 13.83 -15.79 -23.40
C CYS A 103 13.04 -17.05 -23.03
N LYS A 104 13.30 -17.63 -21.86
CA LYS A 104 12.53 -18.75 -21.32
C LYS A 104 11.14 -18.30 -20.89
N TRP A 105 11.07 -17.11 -20.30
CA TRP A 105 9.86 -16.50 -19.76
C TRP A 105 9.74 -15.03 -20.14
N TYR A 106 8.51 -14.61 -20.41
CA TYR A 106 8.09 -13.20 -20.39
C TYR A 106 7.22 -12.98 -19.17
N VAL A 107 7.45 -11.90 -18.42
CA VAL A 107 6.63 -11.50 -17.26
C VAL A 107 5.99 -10.15 -17.54
N ASN A 108 4.66 -10.07 -17.46
CA ASN A 108 3.95 -8.80 -17.37
C ASN A 108 3.77 -8.43 -15.90
N PHE A 109 4.09 -7.19 -15.54
CA PHE A 109 3.91 -6.66 -14.19
C PHE A 109 3.33 -5.24 -14.24
N ASP A 110 2.04 -5.12 -13.93
CA ASP A 110 1.39 -3.82 -13.75
C ASP A 110 1.56 -3.33 -12.31
N THR A 111 1.99 -2.08 -12.13
CA THR A 111 2.28 -1.52 -10.80
C THR A 111 1.05 -1.30 -9.92
N SER A 112 -0.15 -1.58 -10.43
CA SER A 112 -1.40 -1.67 -9.64
C SER A 112 -1.53 -2.98 -8.85
N ALA A 113 -0.43 -3.73 -8.73
CA ALA A 113 -0.33 -4.95 -7.95
C ALA A 113 1.05 -5.01 -7.29
N PHE A 114 1.12 -5.62 -6.11
CA PHE A 114 2.37 -5.95 -5.45
C PHE A 114 2.39 -7.44 -5.12
N ILE A 115 3.61 -7.97 -5.01
CA ILE A 115 3.89 -9.37 -4.73
C ILE A 115 4.77 -9.49 -3.51
N ASN A 116 4.61 -10.58 -2.77
CA ASN A 116 5.54 -10.87 -1.68
C ASN A 116 6.86 -11.44 -2.22
N PRO A 117 7.98 -11.27 -1.48
CA PRO A 117 9.27 -11.85 -1.85
C PRO A 117 9.19 -13.35 -2.15
N GLY A 118 9.88 -13.79 -3.21
CA GLY A 118 9.93 -15.19 -3.63
C GLY A 118 8.70 -15.69 -4.41
N VAL A 119 7.65 -14.89 -4.60
CA VAL A 119 6.47 -15.30 -5.39
C VAL A 119 6.80 -15.40 -6.88
N LEU A 120 7.48 -14.39 -7.47
CA LEU A 120 7.84 -14.42 -8.90
C LEU A 120 8.76 -15.59 -9.26
N PRO A 121 9.90 -15.82 -8.58
CA PRO A 121 10.74 -16.99 -8.87
C PRO A 121 9.97 -18.30 -8.78
N ARG A 122 9.07 -18.44 -7.80
CA ARG A 122 8.20 -19.62 -7.68
C ARG A 122 7.29 -19.76 -8.89
N LEU A 123 6.61 -18.70 -9.35
CA LEU A 123 5.80 -18.75 -10.57
C LEU A 123 6.62 -19.23 -11.78
N LEU A 124 7.84 -18.73 -11.97
CA LEU A 124 8.71 -19.08 -13.10
C LEU A 124 9.22 -20.53 -13.06
N LEU A 125 9.23 -21.17 -11.89
CA LEU A 125 9.60 -22.58 -11.75
C LEU A 125 8.47 -23.54 -12.14
N HIS A 126 7.24 -23.05 -12.35
CA HIS A 126 6.12 -23.86 -12.82
C HIS A 126 6.20 -24.12 -14.33
N SER A 127 7.30 -24.72 -14.80
CA SER A 127 7.59 -24.96 -16.22
C SER A 127 6.59 -25.87 -16.95
N ARG A 128 5.67 -26.50 -16.21
CA ARG A 128 4.56 -27.30 -16.77
C ARG A 128 3.45 -26.44 -17.39
N HIS A 129 3.32 -25.18 -16.98
CA HIS A 129 2.21 -24.32 -17.40
C HIS A 129 2.66 -23.27 -18.40
N PRO A 130 2.00 -23.17 -19.57
CA PRO A 130 2.41 -22.23 -20.61
C PRO A 130 2.14 -20.77 -20.22
N VAL A 131 1.08 -20.51 -19.45
CA VAL A 131 0.76 -19.20 -18.89
C VAL A 131 0.32 -19.38 -17.44
N ILE A 132 0.89 -18.58 -16.52
CA ILE A 132 0.58 -18.65 -15.10
C ILE A 132 0.46 -17.27 -14.45
N THR A 133 -0.48 -17.10 -13.52
CA THR A 133 -0.67 -15.89 -12.71
C THR A 133 -0.83 -16.24 -11.23
N PRO A 134 -0.33 -15.44 -10.28
CA PRO A 134 -0.63 -15.63 -8.86
C PRO A 134 -2.07 -15.19 -8.56
N ALA A 135 -2.82 -15.92 -7.73
CA ALA A 135 -4.15 -15.53 -7.28
C ALA A 135 -4.08 -14.36 -6.28
N ILE A 136 -4.19 -13.14 -6.79
CA ILE A 136 -4.12 -11.91 -6.00
C ILE A 136 -5.39 -11.10 -6.26
N ARG A 137 -5.98 -10.54 -5.20
CA ARG A 137 -7.19 -9.72 -5.29
C ARG A 137 -7.04 -8.35 -4.65
N ILE A 138 -7.92 -7.43 -5.07
CA ILE A 138 -8.15 -6.20 -4.34
C ILE A 138 -8.80 -6.53 -3.01
N GLN A 139 -8.38 -5.82 -1.97
CA GLN A 139 -8.99 -5.98 -0.66
C GLN A 139 -10.46 -5.55 -0.74
N ASP A 140 -11.35 -6.35 -0.14
CA ASP A 140 -12.79 -6.12 -0.06
C ASP A 140 -13.52 -5.85 -1.40
N GLY A 141 -12.95 -6.28 -2.53
CA GLY A 141 -13.57 -6.17 -3.86
C GLY A 141 -13.38 -7.41 -4.74
N MET A 142 -13.98 -7.36 -5.92
CA MET A 142 -14.03 -8.48 -6.89
C MET A 142 -12.84 -8.50 -7.87
N GLU A 143 -12.07 -7.42 -7.96
CA GLU A 143 -10.95 -7.35 -8.89
C GLU A 143 -9.83 -8.29 -8.45
N SER A 144 -9.30 -9.07 -9.39
CA SER A 144 -8.18 -9.98 -9.13
C SER A 144 -7.30 -10.12 -10.36
N THR A 145 -6.14 -10.76 -10.25
CA THR A 145 -5.24 -11.06 -11.37
C THR A 145 -5.78 -12.06 -12.38
N PHE A 146 -6.98 -12.61 -12.17
CA PHE A 146 -7.61 -13.52 -13.13
C PHE A 146 -9.14 -13.39 -13.15
N LEU A 147 -9.72 -13.86 -14.25
CA LEU A 147 -11.14 -14.12 -14.38
C LEU A 147 -11.33 -15.59 -14.71
N ARG A 148 -12.46 -16.15 -14.30
CA ARG A 148 -12.66 -17.60 -14.34
C ARG A 148 -13.63 -18.05 -15.41
N ASP A 149 -14.71 -17.31 -15.61
CA ASP A 149 -15.77 -17.70 -16.52
C ASP A 149 -15.76 -16.84 -17.78
N LEU A 150 -16.58 -17.23 -18.75
CA LEU A 150 -16.92 -16.41 -19.91
C LEU A 150 -18.39 -16.01 -19.78
N ASP A 151 -18.68 -14.76 -20.06
CA ASP A 151 -20.05 -14.31 -20.23
C ASP A 151 -20.64 -15.01 -21.47
N PRO A 152 -21.80 -15.70 -21.34
CA PRO A 152 -22.35 -16.51 -22.41
C PRO A 152 -22.90 -15.70 -23.59
N HIS A 153 -23.13 -14.40 -23.42
CA HIS A 153 -23.69 -13.53 -24.46
C HIS A 153 -22.60 -12.80 -25.24
N THR A 154 -21.55 -12.35 -24.56
CA THR A 154 -20.47 -11.54 -25.13
C THR A 154 -19.22 -12.35 -25.44
N GLY A 155 -19.03 -13.51 -24.80
CA GLY A 155 -17.82 -14.32 -24.90
C GLY A 155 -16.59 -13.69 -24.22
N LEU A 156 -16.79 -12.60 -23.48
CA LEU A 156 -15.76 -11.90 -22.70
C LEU A 156 -15.58 -12.58 -21.35
N SER A 157 -14.39 -12.45 -20.76
CA SER A 157 -14.14 -13.04 -19.44
C SER A 157 -14.94 -12.34 -18.35
N ALA A 158 -15.41 -13.12 -17.39
CA ALA A 158 -16.23 -12.68 -16.28
C ALA A 158 -15.82 -13.36 -14.97
N SER A 159 -16.15 -12.71 -13.84
CA SER A 159 -16.03 -13.33 -12.53
C SER A 159 -17.09 -14.43 -12.36
N SER A 160 -16.69 -15.56 -11.79
CA SER A 160 -17.60 -16.64 -11.45
C SER A 160 -18.31 -16.38 -10.13
N TRP A 161 -19.42 -17.08 -9.87
CA TRP A 161 -20.15 -16.98 -8.60
C TRP A 161 -19.32 -17.43 -7.39
N ASP A 162 -18.38 -18.35 -7.59
CA ASP A 162 -17.48 -18.88 -6.56
C ASP A 162 -16.10 -18.21 -6.54
N HIS A 163 -15.93 -17.07 -7.23
CA HIS A 163 -14.66 -16.34 -7.34
C HIS A 163 -14.13 -15.84 -5.99
N LEU A 164 -14.98 -15.22 -5.15
CA LEU A 164 -14.57 -14.75 -3.80
C LEU A 164 -14.32 -15.89 -2.80
N PRO A 165 -15.24 -16.88 -2.62
CA PRO A 165 -14.99 -18.00 -1.71
C PRO A 165 -13.70 -18.76 -2.00
N LEU A 166 -13.31 -18.82 -3.28
CA LEU A 166 -12.05 -19.40 -3.73
C LEU A 166 -10.85 -18.57 -3.26
N LEU A 167 -10.89 -17.25 -3.41
CA LEU A 167 -9.82 -16.34 -3.01
C LEU A 167 -9.68 -16.14 -1.50
N ASP A 168 -10.78 -16.24 -0.75
CA ASP A 168 -10.81 -16.05 0.71
C ASP A 168 -10.31 -17.27 1.50
N GLY A 169 -9.76 -18.28 0.81
CA GLY A 169 -9.12 -19.42 1.47
C GLY A 169 -10.09 -20.34 2.21
N HIS A 170 -11.41 -20.19 2.02
CA HIS A 170 -12.40 -21.12 2.53
C HIS A 170 -12.27 -22.54 1.95
N LEU A 171 -11.40 -22.73 0.95
CA LEU A 171 -11.27 -24.00 0.24
C LEU A 171 -9.87 -24.63 0.21
N THR A 172 -8.79 -24.12 0.83
CA THR A 172 -7.58 -24.94 1.14
C THR A 172 -6.41 -24.16 1.77
N THR A 173 -5.74 -24.78 2.76
CA THR A 173 -4.38 -24.45 3.22
C THR A 173 -3.28 -25.02 2.30
N ALA A 174 -3.68 -25.53 1.14
CA ALA A 174 -2.86 -26.27 0.19
C ALA A 174 -2.76 -25.49 -1.12
N ARG A 175 -1.63 -25.66 -1.80
CA ARG A 175 -1.43 -25.15 -3.16
C ARG A 175 -2.40 -25.81 -4.12
N VAL A 176 -3.14 -25.00 -4.88
CA VAL A 176 -4.01 -25.49 -5.96
C VAL A 176 -3.73 -24.71 -7.24
N GLU A 177 -3.83 -25.40 -8.37
CA GLU A 177 -3.72 -24.82 -9.70
C GLU A 177 -5.04 -24.94 -10.43
N TRP A 178 -5.51 -23.84 -11.01
CA TRP A 178 -6.83 -23.77 -11.66
C TRP A 178 -6.73 -23.15 -13.05
N HIS A 179 -7.69 -23.48 -13.91
CA HIS A 179 -7.84 -22.84 -15.21
C HIS A 179 -8.58 -21.50 -15.09
N ALA A 180 -8.02 -20.46 -15.70
CA ALA A 180 -8.66 -19.16 -15.85
C ALA A 180 -9.20 -18.97 -17.27
N SER A 181 -10.28 -18.18 -17.39
CA SER A 181 -10.70 -17.64 -18.68
C SER A 181 -9.81 -16.48 -19.12
N CYS A 182 -9.24 -15.74 -18.17
CA CYS A 182 -8.26 -14.69 -18.44
C CYS A 182 -7.32 -14.42 -17.28
N VAL A 183 -6.08 -14.01 -17.59
CA VAL A 183 -5.06 -13.53 -16.65
C VAL A 183 -4.78 -12.05 -16.92
N LYS A 184 -4.52 -11.28 -15.87
CA LYS A 184 -4.27 -9.83 -15.96
C LYS A 184 -3.32 -9.34 -14.89
N LYS A 185 -2.78 -8.13 -15.09
CA LYS A 185 -1.87 -7.39 -14.19
C LYS A 185 -0.52 -8.05 -13.96
N ILE A 186 -0.48 -9.26 -13.42
CA ILE A 186 0.74 -10.04 -13.18
C ILE A 186 0.58 -11.42 -13.77
N TYR A 187 1.38 -11.76 -14.77
CA TYR A 187 1.38 -13.10 -15.37
C TYR A 187 2.72 -13.40 -16.04
N ALA A 188 3.08 -14.68 -16.07
CA ALA A 188 4.25 -15.19 -16.75
C ALA A 188 3.83 -16.07 -17.94
N VAL A 189 4.50 -15.88 -19.07
CA VAL A 189 4.28 -16.59 -20.34
C VAL A 189 5.54 -17.34 -20.70
N HIS A 190 5.43 -18.65 -20.87
CA HIS A 190 6.54 -19.52 -21.22
C HIS A 190 6.83 -19.44 -22.72
N ARG A 191 8.10 -19.57 -23.12
CA ARG A 191 8.56 -19.54 -24.53
C ARG A 191 7.84 -20.44 -25.52
N LYS A 192 7.21 -21.51 -25.02
CA LYS A 192 6.42 -22.45 -25.84
C LYS A 192 5.20 -21.78 -26.49
N VAL A 193 4.80 -20.61 -25.98
CA VAL A 193 3.62 -19.87 -26.40
C VAL A 193 3.95 -18.74 -27.37
N PHE A 194 5.19 -18.24 -27.40
CA PHE A 194 5.55 -17.03 -28.14
C PHE A 194 5.19 -17.13 -29.63
N GLY A 195 5.61 -18.20 -30.31
CA GLY A 195 5.30 -18.41 -31.73
C GLY A 195 3.81 -18.65 -32.05
N LEU A 196 2.97 -18.91 -31.04
CA LEU A 196 1.50 -18.98 -31.19
C LEU A 196 0.86 -17.59 -31.10
N LEU A 197 1.49 -16.67 -30.39
CA LEU A 197 1.02 -15.30 -30.16
C LEU A 197 1.47 -14.30 -31.22
N SER A 198 2.47 -14.65 -32.05
CA SER A 198 3.01 -13.80 -33.12
C SER A 198 1.99 -13.47 -34.23
N LEU A 199 0.77 -14.00 -34.15
CA LEU A 199 -0.42 -13.52 -34.86
C LEU A 199 -1.16 -12.47 -34.02
N HIS A 200 -0.59 -11.26 -33.98
CA HIS A 200 -1.25 -9.95 -33.79
C HIS A 200 -2.58 -10.02 -33.02
N TYR A 201 -2.50 -10.08 -31.70
CA TYR A 201 -3.66 -9.66 -30.92
C TYR A 201 -3.82 -8.14 -31.10
N SER A 202 -4.66 -7.74 -32.05
CA SER A 202 -5.21 -6.38 -32.16
C SER A 202 -6.42 -6.27 -31.23
N PRO A 203 -6.62 -5.15 -30.50
CA PRO A 203 -7.84 -4.91 -29.74
C PRO A 203 -9.05 -5.26 -30.60
N PRO A 204 -10.08 -5.95 -30.08
CA PRO A 204 -11.25 -6.23 -30.87
C PRO A 204 -11.83 -4.88 -31.23
N ALA A 205 -12.04 -4.63 -32.52
CA ALA A 205 -13.05 -3.67 -32.92
C ALA A 205 -14.34 -4.11 -32.22
N SER A 206 -14.95 -3.21 -31.44
CA SER A 206 -16.11 -3.47 -30.58
C SER A 206 -17.09 -4.47 -31.21
N PRO A 207 -17.75 -5.34 -30.43
CA PRO A 207 -18.70 -6.33 -30.94
C PRO A 207 -20.00 -5.73 -31.53
N SER A 208 -20.00 -4.44 -31.89
CA SER A 208 -21.17 -3.73 -32.43
C SER A 208 -21.10 -3.43 -33.93
N LEU A 209 -20.13 -3.93 -34.70
CA LEU A 209 -20.04 -3.67 -36.15
C LEU A 209 -19.64 -4.90 -36.99
N THR A 210 -20.24 -6.06 -36.77
CA THR A 210 -20.19 -7.15 -37.75
C THR A 210 -21.32 -6.99 -38.78
N HIS A 211 -21.29 -5.93 -39.60
CA HIS A 211 -22.14 -5.82 -40.80
C HIS A 211 -21.71 -4.71 -41.77
N LEU A 212 -20.41 -4.57 -42.07
CA LEU A 212 -20.01 -3.75 -43.23
C LEU A 212 -18.99 -4.51 -44.09
N SER A 213 -19.33 -4.64 -45.37
CA SER A 213 -18.57 -5.32 -46.42
C SER A 213 -17.24 -4.63 -46.70
N SER A 214 -16.28 -5.43 -47.17
CA SER A 214 -14.86 -5.13 -47.39
C SER A 214 -14.51 -4.04 -48.42
N GLN A 215 -15.40 -3.08 -48.70
CA GLN A 215 -15.22 -2.05 -49.73
C GLN A 215 -15.09 -0.61 -49.20
N GLU A 216 -15.17 -0.38 -47.88
CA GLU A 216 -15.04 0.98 -47.28
C GLU A 216 -13.71 1.20 -46.53
N LEU A 217 -12.76 0.27 -46.60
CA LEU A 217 -11.51 0.26 -45.82
C LEU A 217 -10.31 0.99 -46.47
N GLN A 218 -10.52 1.88 -47.45
CA GLN A 218 -9.40 2.55 -48.15
C GLN A 218 -9.30 4.06 -47.99
N ASP A 219 -10.23 4.72 -47.29
CA ASP A 219 -10.08 6.15 -47.00
C ASP A 219 -10.56 6.42 -45.58
N THR A 220 -9.63 6.55 -44.64
CA THR A 220 -9.74 7.47 -43.50
C THR A 220 -8.46 7.40 -42.66
N SER A 221 -7.82 8.56 -42.55
CA SER A 221 -6.81 8.87 -41.53
C SER A 221 -7.26 8.39 -40.15
N VAL A 222 -6.38 7.62 -39.49
CA VAL A 222 -6.50 7.12 -38.11
C VAL A 222 -7.08 8.20 -37.19
N PRO A 223 -8.32 8.07 -36.71
CA PRO A 223 -8.79 8.83 -35.57
C PRO A 223 -8.25 8.14 -34.31
N SER A 224 -7.53 8.89 -33.49
CA SER A 224 -7.30 8.58 -32.08
C SER A 224 -8.66 8.49 -31.37
N ASP A 225 -9.19 7.28 -31.26
CA ASP A 225 -10.48 7.00 -30.64
C ASP A 225 -10.35 7.00 -29.11
N PRO A 226 -11.06 7.87 -28.35
CA PRO A 226 -10.92 8.02 -26.90
C PRO A 226 -11.80 7.03 -26.10
N GLY A 227 -12.29 5.95 -26.71
CA GLY A 227 -13.27 5.03 -26.13
C GLY A 227 -12.76 3.66 -25.65
N PHE A 228 -11.47 3.35 -25.76
CA PHE A 228 -10.93 2.04 -25.37
C PHE A 228 -10.55 2.00 -23.88
N THR A 229 -11.05 1.00 -23.16
CA THR A 229 -10.77 0.78 -21.73
C THR A 229 -9.67 -0.26 -21.54
N GLU A 230 -8.86 -0.17 -20.49
CA GLU A 230 -7.72 -1.06 -20.26
C GLU A 230 -8.08 -2.54 -20.10
N THR A 231 -9.31 -2.83 -19.67
CA THR A 231 -9.92 -4.18 -19.70
C THR A 231 -9.84 -4.80 -21.09
N ASP A 232 -9.80 -3.97 -22.13
CA ASP A 232 -9.72 -4.42 -23.50
C ASP A 232 -8.37 -5.11 -23.72
N VAL A 233 -7.20 -4.54 -23.38
CA VAL A 233 -5.86 -5.12 -23.66
C VAL A 233 -5.57 -6.46 -22.96
N ASP A 234 -6.01 -6.62 -21.72
CA ASP A 234 -5.85 -7.90 -20.99
C ASP A 234 -6.82 -8.95 -21.56
N GLU A 235 -8.11 -8.62 -21.68
CA GLU A 235 -9.13 -9.52 -22.23
C GLU A 235 -8.75 -9.99 -23.63
N SER A 236 -8.19 -9.05 -24.35
CA SER A 236 -7.59 -9.22 -25.63
C SER A 236 -6.53 -10.31 -25.68
N PHE A 237 -5.45 -10.12 -24.94
CA PHE A 237 -4.40 -11.12 -24.80
C PHE A 237 -4.96 -12.50 -24.41
N CYS A 238 -5.89 -12.53 -23.45
CA CYS A 238 -6.56 -13.75 -23.01
C CYS A 238 -7.37 -14.42 -24.12
N GLN A 239 -8.11 -13.67 -24.92
CA GLN A 239 -8.86 -14.18 -26.06
C GLN A 239 -7.92 -14.83 -27.08
N ALA A 240 -6.77 -14.24 -27.37
CA ALA A 240 -5.74 -14.83 -28.23
C ALA A 240 -5.29 -16.22 -27.72
N LEU A 241 -5.02 -16.31 -26.42
CA LEU A 241 -4.61 -17.55 -25.77
C LEU A 241 -5.71 -18.62 -25.86
N ARG A 242 -6.97 -18.25 -25.57
CA ARG A 242 -8.12 -19.16 -25.66
C ARG A 242 -8.31 -19.70 -27.08
N LEU A 243 -8.28 -18.82 -28.09
CA LEU A 243 -8.42 -19.21 -29.50
C LEU A 243 -7.28 -20.11 -29.98
N SER A 244 -6.09 -19.96 -29.39
CA SER A 244 -4.91 -20.78 -29.67
C SER A 244 -4.86 -22.08 -28.84
N GLY A 245 -5.88 -22.34 -28.01
CA GLY A 245 -5.94 -23.52 -27.14
C GLY A 245 -4.87 -23.53 -26.03
N VAL A 246 -4.33 -22.37 -25.66
CA VAL A 246 -3.31 -22.23 -24.64
C VAL A 246 -3.97 -22.08 -23.26
N PRO A 247 -3.76 -23.02 -22.33
CA PRO A 247 -4.34 -22.93 -21.00
C PRO A 247 -3.68 -21.82 -20.18
N MET A 248 -4.50 -21.09 -19.45
CA MET A 248 -4.08 -20.08 -18.48
C MET A 248 -4.29 -20.62 -17.08
N MET A 249 -3.23 -20.63 -16.27
CA MET A 249 -3.23 -21.25 -14.94
C MET A 249 -3.13 -20.21 -13.84
N VAL A 250 -3.81 -20.47 -12.74
CA VAL A 250 -3.79 -19.64 -11.53
C VAL A 250 -3.09 -20.39 -10.41
N LEU A 251 -2.03 -19.80 -9.87
CA LEU A 251 -1.37 -20.29 -8.66
C LEU A 251 -2.11 -19.78 -7.44
N MET A 252 -2.74 -20.67 -6.68
CA MET A 252 -3.40 -20.35 -5.43
C MET A 252 -2.61 -20.82 -4.23
N GLU A 253 -2.09 -19.87 -3.45
CA GLU A 253 -1.39 -20.10 -2.19
C GLU A 253 -1.63 -18.91 -1.25
N PRO A 254 -1.48 -19.06 0.07
CA PRO A 254 -1.53 -17.92 0.99
C PRO A 254 -0.38 -16.94 0.75
N ASN A 255 -0.61 -15.65 1.04
CA ASN A 255 0.42 -14.60 1.07
C ASN A 255 1.16 -14.39 -0.26
N LEU A 256 0.44 -14.33 -1.39
CA LEU A 256 1.03 -14.04 -2.70
C LEU A 256 1.27 -12.54 -2.97
N GLY A 257 0.47 -11.67 -2.38
CA GLY A 257 0.51 -10.22 -2.62
C GLY A 257 -0.86 -9.58 -2.52
N GLY A 258 -1.04 -8.41 -3.13
CA GLY A 258 -2.30 -7.66 -3.14
C GLY A 258 -2.44 -6.79 -4.39
N LEU A 259 -3.67 -6.46 -4.76
CA LEU A 259 -3.91 -5.36 -5.72
C LEU A 259 -3.97 -4.03 -4.99
N VAL A 260 -3.51 -2.98 -5.68
CA VAL A 260 -3.60 -1.60 -5.22
C VAL A 260 -4.79 -0.93 -5.90
N ASN A 261 -5.70 -0.38 -5.10
CA ASN A 261 -6.81 0.44 -5.57
C ASN A 261 -6.28 1.80 -6.01
N THR A 262 -6.36 2.06 -7.31
CA THR A 262 -5.94 3.32 -7.95
C THR A 262 -7.10 4.31 -8.13
N SER A 263 -8.32 3.93 -7.76
CA SER A 263 -9.53 4.72 -8.05
C SER A 263 -9.48 6.08 -7.37
N GLY A 264 -9.57 7.15 -8.16
CA GLY A 264 -9.57 8.52 -7.66
C GLY A 264 -8.22 9.03 -7.15
N HIS A 265 -7.14 8.26 -7.31
CA HIS A 265 -5.80 8.72 -6.97
C HIS A 265 -5.23 9.62 -8.07
N THR A 266 -4.51 10.67 -7.67
CA THR A 266 -3.70 11.53 -8.57
C THR A 266 -2.24 11.44 -8.16
N PRO A 267 -1.27 11.77 -9.04
CA PRO A 267 0.15 11.69 -8.68
C PRO A 267 0.55 12.62 -7.51
N THR A 268 -0.28 13.61 -7.21
CA THR A 268 -0.13 14.56 -6.09
C THR A 268 -0.88 14.14 -4.84
N THR A 269 -1.66 13.06 -4.87
CA THR A 269 -2.39 12.55 -3.70
C THR A 269 -1.40 11.83 -2.76
N PRO A 270 -1.25 12.25 -1.50
CA PRO A 270 -0.35 11.55 -0.57
C PRO A 270 -0.83 10.13 -0.27
N ASP A 271 0.10 9.17 -0.24
CA ASP A 271 -0.20 7.78 0.14
C ASP A 271 -0.83 7.68 1.55
N LEU A 272 -0.46 8.61 2.44
CA LEU A 272 -0.91 8.69 3.82
C LEU A 272 -2.45 8.64 3.94
N VAL A 273 -3.19 9.26 3.00
CA VAL A 273 -4.66 9.31 3.05
C VAL A 273 -5.35 8.07 2.45
N SER A 274 -4.58 7.10 1.97
CA SER A 274 -5.10 5.94 1.22
C SER A 274 -5.31 4.68 2.09
N LEU A 275 -5.31 4.81 3.43
CA LEU A 275 -5.52 3.66 4.34
C LEU A 275 -6.84 2.92 4.04
N ALA A 276 -7.95 3.65 3.86
CA ALA A 276 -9.26 3.04 3.63
C ALA A 276 -9.31 2.23 2.32
N SER A 277 -8.68 2.72 1.25
CA SER A 277 -8.70 2.09 -0.07
C SER A 277 -7.62 1.03 -0.25
N ASN A 278 -6.54 1.10 0.52
CA ASN A 278 -5.35 0.26 0.37
C ASN A 278 -4.76 -0.21 1.74
N PRO A 279 -5.53 -0.92 2.60
CA PRO A 279 -5.10 -1.16 3.97
C PRO A 279 -3.83 -1.99 4.11
N LEU A 280 -3.64 -3.02 3.27
CA LEU A 280 -2.47 -3.90 3.36
C LEU A 280 -1.16 -3.16 3.09
N ILE A 281 -1.05 -2.52 1.93
CA ILE A 281 0.18 -1.81 1.53
C ILE A 281 0.40 -0.55 2.37
N TRP A 282 -0.67 0.13 2.81
CA TRP A 282 -0.58 1.23 3.76
C TRP A 282 0.08 0.77 5.06
N LYS A 283 -0.33 -0.38 5.62
CA LYS A 283 0.26 -0.94 6.85
C LYS A 283 1.73 -1.34 6.66
N VAL A 284 2.10 -1.83 5.47
CA VAL A 284 3.51 -2.12 5.13
C VAL A 284 4.37 -0.85 5.12
N LYS A 285 3.85 0.26 4.60
CA LYS A 285 4.57 1.55 4.55
C LYS A 285 4.65 2.23 5.91
N TYR A 286 3.53 2.25 6.65
CA TYR A 286 3.34 3.17 7.76
C TYR A 286 3.33 2.54 9.15
N LEU A 287 3.26 1.21 9.27
CA LEU A 287 3.38 0.51 10.54
C LEU A 287 4.73 -0.22 10.65
N GLN A 288 5.20 -0.40 11.88
CA GLN A 288 6.43 -1.15 12.17
C GLN A 288 6.38 -2.57 11.56
N PRO A 289 7.49 -3.16 11.06
CA PRO A 289 7.46 -4.43 10.34
C PRO A 289 6.78 -5.61 11.07
N ASP A 290 6.80 -5.58 12.41
CA ASP A 290 6.17 -6.57 13.28
C ASP A 290 4.83 -6.10 13.87
N TRP A 291 4.16 -5.13 13.25
CA TRP A 291 2.86 -4.59 13.67
C TRP A 291 1.82 -5.68 13.94
N HIS A 292 1.82 -6.76 13.15
CA HIS A 292 0.91 -7.88 13.32
C HIS A 292 1.13 -8.63 14.65
N GLN A 293 2.35 -8.67 15.17
CA GLN A 293 2.67 -9.24 16.49
C GLN A 293 2.18 -8.31 17.59
N ILE A 294 2.37 -6.99 17.40
CA ILE A 294 1.92 -5.95 18.32
C ILE A 294 0.40 -5.99 18.47
N LEU A 295 -0.34 -5.98 17.36
CA LEU A 295 -1.81 -5.97 17.37
C LEU A 295 -2.42 -7.30 17.87
N ARG A 296 -1.67 -8.41 17.82
CA ARG A 296 -2.08 -9.69 18.46
C ARG A 296 -1.80 -9.72 19.96
N GLY A 297 -1.18 -8.70 20.52
CA GLY A 297 -0.89 -8.61 21.96
C GLY A 297 0.28 -9.47 22.39
N GLU A 298 1.27 -9.68 21.53
CA GLU A 298 2.49 -10.41 21.91
C GLU A 298 3.26 -9.61 22.98
N LEU A 299 3.15 -10.06 24.24
CA LEU A 299 3.46 -9.31 25.46
C LEU A 299 4.89 -8.74 25.51
N PHE A 300 5.86 -9.36 24.84
CA PHE A 300 7.24 -8.87 24.81
C PHE A 300 7.41 -7.55 24.03
N ARG A 301 6.38 -7.12 23.28
CA ARG A 301 6.37 -5.84 22.54
C ARG A 301 5.65 -4.71 23.28
N ILE A 302 4.93 -5.02 24.36
CA ILE A 302 4.19 -4.02 25.13
C ILE A 302 5.09 -3.53 26.25
N ASN A 303 5.69 -2.35 26.07
CA ASN A 303 6.42 -1.72 27.15
C ASN A 303 5.43 -1.01 28.09
N ARG A 304 5.70 -1.07 29.39
CA ARG A 304 4.91 -0.37 30.41
C ARG A 304 5.85 0.49 31.26
N PRO A 305 6.27 1.67 30.74
CA PRO A 305 7.29 2.49 31.39
C PRO A 305 6.84 3.02 32.77
N CYS A 306 5.54 3.22 32.97
CA CYS A 306 4.97 3.65 34.25
C CYS A 306 3.73 2.80 34.61
N PRO A 307 3.31 2.74 35.89
CA PRO A 307 2.02 2.18 36.25
C PRO A 307 0.89 2.78 35.38
N GLU A 308 0.15 1.91 34.68
CA GLU A 308 -0.97 2.26 33.78
C GLU A 308 -0.63 3.21 32.60
N VAL A 309 0.66 3.31 32.23
CA VAL A 309 1.12 3.95 31.00
C VAL A 309 1.76 2.90 30.11
N TYR A 310 1.19 2.70 28.92
CA TYR A 310 1.63 1.71 27.95
C TYR A 310 2.31 2.38 26.76
N GLN A 311 3.31 1.72 26.19
CA GLN A 311 4.12 2.22 25.08
C GLN A 311 4.22 1.14 24.00
N PHE A 312 3.81 1.51 22.79
CA PHE A 312 3.77 0.62 21.63
C PHE A 312 4.64 1.18 20.49
N PRO A 313 5.55 0.38 19.91
CA PRO A 313 6.28 0.78 18.70
C PRO A 313 5.37 0.58 17.48
N THR A 314 4.57 1.59 17.11
CA THR A 314 3.45 1.39 16.16
C THR A 314 3.78 1.87 14.75
N PHE A 315 4.22 3.12 14.61
CA PHE A 315 4.35 3.79 13.31
C PHE A 315 5.81 3.82 12.83
N THR A 316 6.01 3.85 11.52
CA THR A 316 7.35 4.06 10.91
C THR A 316 7.75 5.53 10.92
N ALA A 317 9.04 5.82 10.74
CA ALA A 317 9.51 7.18 10.52
C ALA A 317 8.84 7.84 9.30
N GLN A 318 8.55 7.06 8.23
CA GLN A 318 7.84 7.58 7.05
C GLN A 318 6.43 8.06 7.38
N PHE A 319 5.72 7.41 8.31
CA PHE A 319 4.41 7.91 8.77
C PHE A 319 4.55 9.26 9.45
N CYS A 320 5.56 9.41 10.31
CA CYS A 320 5.85 10.65 11.01
C CYS A 320 6.20 11.77 10.03
N GLU A 321 7.10 11.50 9.09
CA GLU A 321 7.52 12.44 8.05
C GLU A 321 6.36 12.87 7.16
N ASP A 322 5.59 11.94 6.60
CA ASP A 322 4.49 12.26 5.68
C ASP A 322 3.37 13.05 6.36
N LEU A 323 3.06 12.73 7.63
CA LEU A 323 2.08 13.47 8.41
C LEU A 323 2.56 14.91 8.68
N LEU A 324 3.85 15.08 9.00
CA LEU A 324 4.43 16.40 9.25
C LEU A 324 4.59 17.21 7.98
N SER A 325 4.99 16.61 6.85
CA SER A 325 5.07 17.29 5.55
C SER A 325 3.70 17.84 5.18
N LEU A 326 2.66 17.01 5.28
CA LEU A 326 1.29 17.43 4.99
C LEU A 326 0.78 18.51 5.95
N ALA A 327 1.12 18.45 7.24
CA ALA A 327 0.79 19.51 8.19
C ALA A 327 1.52 20.83 7.87
N ASN A 328 2.80 20.76 7.50
CA ASN A 328 3.63 21.92 7.17
C ASN A 328 3.24 22.56 5.83
N GLU A 329 2.89 21.76 4.82
CA GLU A 329 2.42 22.24 3.51
C GLU A 329 1.12 23.04 3.62
N ARG A 330 0.24 22.67 4.55
CA ARG A 330 -1.00 23.41 4.78
C ARG A 330 -0.80 24.67 5.61
N ASP A 331 0.20 24.67 6.49
CA ASP A 331 0.64 25.81 7.29
C ASP A 331 -0.51 26.52 8.05
N GLN A 332 -1.44 25.76 8.64
CA GLN A 332 -2.58 26.29 9.39
C GLN A 332 -2.36 26.25 10.90
N TRP A 333 -1.11 26.42 11.34
CA TRP A 333 -0.73 26.36 12.74
C TRP A 333 -1.45 27.41 13.58
N SER A 334 -1.93 27.01 14.75
CA SER A 334 -2.49 27.90 15.73
C SER A 334 -1.47 28.94 16.19
N PRO A 335 -1.90 30.15 16.58
CA PRO A 335 -0.98 31.14 17.11
C PRO A 335 -0.44 30.67 18.47
N ALA A 336 0.81 31.00 18.78
CA ALA A 336 1.48 30.70 20.05
C ALA A 336 0.94 31.56 21.22
N LEU A 337 -0.37 31.51 21.45
CA LEU A 337 -1.06 32.27 22.48
C LEU A 337 -1.29 31.38 23.71
N LYS A 338 -1.25 32.00 24.89
CA LYS A 338 -1.64 31.34 26.15
C LYS A 338 -3.12 30.94 26.17
N LYS A 339 -3.95 31.53 25.31
CA LYS A 339 -5.38 31.29 25.20
C LYS A 339 -5.79 31.23 23.72
N ASP A 340 -6.19 30.05 23.26
CA ASP A 340 -6.70 29.82 21.91
C ASP A 340 -8.23 29.86 21.93
N MET A 341 -8.83 30.82 21.22
CA MET A 341 -10.28 30.98 21.17
C MET A 341 -10.99 29.79 20.50
N ARG A 342 -10.32 29.02 19.62
CA ARG A 342 -10.89 27.79 19.03
C ARG A 342 -11.19 26.73 20.10
N LYS A 343 -10.39 26.69 21.17
CA LYS A 343 -10.56 25.76 22.31
C LYS A 343 -11.63 26.23 23.29
N SER A 344 -12.01 27.51 23.25
CA SER A 344 -13.03 28.08 24.14
C SER A 344 -14.46 27.65 23.78
N GLU A 345 -14.71 27.30 22.52
CA GLU A 345 -16.01 26.79 22.06
C GLU A 345 -16.25 25.32 22.45
N THR A 346 -15.18 24.53 22.65
CA THR A 346 -15.26 23.08 22.85
C THR A 346 -15.32 22.64 24.32
N LYS A 347 -15.27 23.57 25.30
CA LYS A 347 -15.20 23.28 26.75
C LYS A 347 -14.02 22.36 27.16
N VAL A 348 -12.96 22.31 26.35
CA VAL A 348 -11.74 21.56 26.64
C VAL A 348 -10.78 22.44 27.43
N GLU A 349 -10.01 21.84 28.36
CA GLU A 349 -9.03 22.54 29.21
C GLU A 349 -8.05 23.34 28.33
N GLU A 350 -7.84 24.62 28.62
CA GLU A 350 -7.02 25.54 27.83
C GLU A 350 -5.52 25.25 28.03
N VAL A 351 -5.06 24.15 27.45
CA VAL A 351 -3.63 23.81 27.40
C VAL A 351 -3.02 24.51 26.16
N PRO A 352 -2.10 25.47 26.35
CA PRO A 352 -1.57 26.26 25.25
C PRO A 352 -0.62 25.41 24.40
N THR A 353 -0.97 25.21 23.13
CA THR A 353 -0.16 24.47 22.15
C THR A 353 -0.21 25.19 20.82
N VAL A 354 0.88 25.08 20.05
CA VAL A 354 0.89 25.45 18.63
C VAL A 354 0.50 24.19 17.86
N ASP A 355 -0.69 24.18 17.28
CA ASP A 355 -1.33 22.95 16.80
C ASP A 355 -2.16 23.11 15.51
N GLN A 356 -2.44 21.97 14.89
CA GLN A 356 -3.38 21.80 13.78
C GLN A 356 -4.26 20.59 14.04
N TYR A 357 -5.58 20.76 13.94
CA TYR A 357 -6.52 19.63 14.06
C TYR A 357 -6.48 18.79 12.80
N LEU A 358 -6.58 17.47 12.94
CA LEU A 358 -6.62 16.57 11.80
C LEU A 358 -7.84 16.84 10.89
N SER A 359 -8.91 17.40 11.43
CA SER A 359 -10.09 17.81 10.64
C SER A 359 -9.80 19.00 9.72
N ASP A 360 -9.06 20.00 10.21
CA ASP A 360 -8.64 21.15 9.40
C ASP A 360 -7.68 20.70 8.29
N LEU A 361 -6.94 19.62 8.58
CA LEU A 361 -6.10 18.88 7.66
C LEU A 361 -6.88 17.89 6.77
N LYS A 362 -8.22 17.87 6.76
CA LYS A 362 -9.02 16.94 5.92
C LYS A 362 -8.59 15.47 6.07
N LEU A 363 -8.13 15.07 7.26
CA LEU A 363 -7.63 13.73 7.58
C LEU A 363 -8.67 12.89 8.33
N GLU A 364 -9.95 13.28 8.35
CA GLU A 364 -11.02 12.52 9.00
C GLU A 364 -11.18 11.09 8.44
N PRO A 365 -11.09 10.84 7.11
CA PRO A 365 -11.14 9.48 6.59
C PRO A 365 -9.97 8.60 7.07
N LEU A 366 -8.77 9.19 7.13
CA LEU A 366 -7.59 8.53 7.69
C LEU A 366 -7.79 8.23 9.17
N LEU A 367 -8.25 9.21 9.95
CA LEU A 367 -8.48 9.06 11.39
C LEU A 367 -9.51 7.97 11.70
N THR A 368 -10.59 7.91 10.92
CA THR A 368 -11.63 6.87 11.03
C THR A 368 -11.03 5.49 10.80
N SER A 369 -10.22 5.34 9.74
CA SER A 369 -9.60 4.07 9.40
C SER A 369 -8.49 3.67 10.39
N LEU A 370 -7.70 4.64 10.88
CA LEU A 370 -6.73 4.41 11.95
C LEU A 370 -7.41 3.94 13.22
N GLN A 371 -8.56 4.50 13.57
CA GLN A 371 -9.33 4.09 14.73
C GLN A 371 -9.69 2.60 14.65
N SER A 372 -10.31 2.16 13.54
CA SER A 372 -10.74 0.76 13.36
C SER A 372 -9.58 -0.22 13.25
N ASP A 373 -8.55 0.15 12.49
CA ASP A 373 -7.52 -0.80 12.05
C ASP A 373 -6.35 -0.95 13.04
N VAL A 374 -6.13 0.07 13.87
CA VAL A 374 -4.93 0.15 14.73
C VAL A 374 -5.29 0.58 16.15
N LEU A 375 -5.87 1.77 16.32
CA LEU A 375 -5.92 2.42 17.63
C LEU A 375 -6.85 1.70 18.61
N GLN A 376 -8.01 1.18 18.16
CA GLN A 376 -8.90 0.39 19.01
C GLN A 376 -8.22 -0.86 19.56
N GLN A 377 -7.39 -1.53 18.76
CA GLN A 377 -6.66 -2.72 19.21
C GLN A 377 -5.62 -2.34 20.27
N LEU A 378 -4.86 -1.25 20.06
CA LEU A 378 -3.92 -0.76 21.07
C LEU A 378 -4.62 -0.38 22.37
N GLN A 379 -5.82 0.24 22.29
CA GLN A 379 -6.63 0.56 23.47
C GLN A 379 -7.04 -0.69 24.23
N LEU A 380 -7.53 -1.72 23.53
CA LEU A 380 -7.93 -3.00 24.15
C LEU A 380 -6.74 -3.75 24.75
N LEU A 381 -5.56 -3.66 24.14
CA LEU A 381 -4.35 -4.26 24.71
C LEU A 381 -3.90 -3.55 25.99
N ALA A 382 -3.98 -2.22 26.04
CA ALA A 382 -3.67 -1.44 27.23
C ALA A 382 -4.73 -1.60 28.34
N PHE A 383 -6.01 -1.65 27.95
CA PHE A 383 -7.16 -1.68 28.86
C PHE A 383 -8.23 -2.68 28.38
N PRO A 384 -8.03 -4.00 28.62
CA PRO A 384 -8.88 -5.07 28.08
C PRO A 384 -10.36 -5.04 28.51
N TYR A 385 -10.65 -4.37 29.63
CA TYR A 385 -12.00 -4.24 30.17
C TYR A 385 -12.69 -2.92 29.80
N SER A 386 -12.02 -2.08 28.99
CA SER A 386 -12.61 -0.85 28.47
C SER A 386 -13.46 -1.13 27.23
N THR A 387 -14.51 -0.34 27.03
CA THR A 387 -15.15 -0.25 25.71
C THR A 387 -14.33 0.69 24.85
N PRO A 388 -13.98 0.33 23.60
CA PRO A 388 -13.28 1.25 22.72
C PRO A 388 -14.06 2.55 22.58
N ASP A 389 -13.38 3.66 22.86
CA ASP A 389 -13.98 4.97 22.92
C ASP A 389 -13.92 5.62 21.52
N ASN A 390 -14.73 6.66 21.30
CA ASN A 390 -14.66 7.42 20.06
C ASN A 390 -13.59 8.49 20.16
N ILE A 391 -12.93 8.78 19.04
CA ILE A 391 -12.01 9.90 18.96
C ILE A 391 -12.81 11.19 19.05
N THR A 392 -12.53 12.00 20.08
CA THR A 392 -13.18 13.30 20.30
C THR A 392 -12.29 14.47 19.87
N MET A 393 -10.98 14.24 19.82
CA MET A 393 -10.01 15.22 19.35
C MET A 393 -8.78 14.50 18.80
N ALA A 394 -8.26 14.98 17.67
CA ALA A 394 -6.96 14.58 17.16
C ALA A 394 -6.26 15.81 16.57
N LEU A 395 -5.04 16.10 17.03
CA LEU A 395 -4.26 17.24 16.57
C LEU A 395 -2.77 16.92 16.50
N VAL A 396 -2.06 17.58 15.59
CA VAL A 396 -0.60 17.63 15.59
C VAL A 396 -0.19 18.89 16.33
N ALA A 397 0.66 18.75 17.34
CA ALA A 397 1.22 19.86 18.12
C ALA A 397 2.74 19.93 17.94
N ARG A 398 3.31 21.14 18.02
CA ARG A 398 4.76 21.36 18.06
C ARG A 398 5.19 22.09 19.33
N PHE A 399 6.36 21.73 19.83
CA PHE A 399 6.98 22.33 21.00
C PHE A 399 8.42 22.74 20.69
N GLN A 400 8.74 24.02 20.93
CA GLN A 400 10.09 24.56 20.68
C GLN A 400 10.40 25.77 21.58
N ALA A 401 11.69 26.05 21.76
CA ALA A 401 12.15 27.22 22.47
C ALA A 401 11.70 28.52 21.76
N GLY A 402 11.24 29.51 22.53
CA GLY A 402 10.77 30.80 22.01
C GLY A 402 9.28 30.85 21.63
N GLU A 403 8.60 29.71 21.52
CA GLU A 403 7.15 29.59 21.40
C GLU A 403 6.58 28.90 22.66
N VAL A 404 5.82 27.82 22.48
CA VAL A 404 5.42 26.90 23.55
C VAL A 404 6.49 25.81 23.65
N ALA A 405 7.37 25.89 24.66
CA ALA A 405 8.46 24.93 24.82
C ALA A 405 8.05 23.65 25.56
N GLY A 406 7.00 23.70 26.37
CA GLY A 406 6.54 22.60 27.22
C GLY A 406 5.21 22.94 27.85
N LEU A 407 4.69 22.02 28.67
CA LEU A 407 3.37 22.14 29.29
C LEU A 407 3.48 21.91 30.80
N SER A 408 2.99 22.88 31.57
CA SER A 408 2.77 22.73 33.02
C SER A 408 1.88 21.54 33.34
N GLN A 409 1.91 21.08 34.59
CA GLN A 409 1.09 19.95 35.03
C GLN A 409 -0.41 20.18 34.73
N HIS A 410 -1.01 19.28 33.96
CA HIS A 410 -2.43 19.31 33.60
C HIS A 410 -3.00 17.89 33.48
N HIS A 411 -4.32 17.80 33.35
CA HIS A 411 -5.00 16.58 32.89
C HIS A 411 -5.43 16.75 31.44
N ASP A 412 -5.64 15.63 30.74
CA ASP A 412 -6.31 15.69 29.45
C ASP A 412 -7.82 15.66 29.64
N ALA A 413 -8.54 16.33 28.73
CA ALA A 413 -9.99 16.24 28.69
C ALA A 413 -10.47 14.98 27.95
N SER A 414 -10.02 13.80 28.39
CA SER A 414 -10.29 12.50 27.75
C SER A 414 -10.44 11.38 28.79
N ALA A 415 -11.11 10.29 28.41
CA ALA A 415 -11.06 9.05 29.17
C ALA A 415 -9.69 8.39 29.01
N ILE A 416 -9.25 8.23 27.76
CA ILE A 416 -7.95 7.69 27.38
C ILE A 416 -7.28 8.65 26.39
N SER A 417 -5.98 8.85 26.56
CA SER A 417 -5.15 9.65 25.68
C SER A 417 -4.12 8.80 24.99
N PHE A 418 -3.95 9.06 23.70
CA PHE A 418 -2.86 8.56 22.90
C PHE A 418 -1.94 9.72 22.55
N LEU A 419 -0.64 9.50 22.65
CA LEU A 419 0.38 10.45 22.25
C LEU A 419 1.39 9.71 21.37
N VAL A 420 1.48 10.12 20.11
CA VAL A 420 2.47 9.62 19.16
C VAL A 420 3.58 10.64 19.03
N THR A 421 4.83 10.21 19.18
CA THR A 421 5.98 11.09 18.94
C THR A 421 6.34 11.07 17.47
N LEU A 422 6.39 12.24 16.84
CA LEU A 422 6.59 12.38 15.40
C LEU A 422 7.99 12.90 15.03
N ALA A 423 8.86 13.11 16.01
CA ALA A 423 10.20 13.63 15.80
C ALA A 423 11.25 12.66 16.34
N ASP A 424 12.33 12.47 15.58
CA ASP A 424 13.51 11.75 16.04
C ASP A 424 14.13 12.47 17.25
N GLN A 425 14.41 11.71 18.31
CA GLN A 425 15.05 12.18 19.52
C GLN A 425 16.43 12.81 19.29
N SER A 426 17.10 12.46 18.18
CA SER A 426 18.37 13.07 17.77
C SER A 426 18.23 14.54 17.34
N GLN A 427 17.02 14.97 16.97
CA GLN A 427 16.75 16.31 16.41
C GLN A 427 16.33 17.35 17.46
N TYR A 428 16.10 16.95 18.71
CA TYR A 428 15.69 17.87 19.78
C TYR A 428 16.26 17.50 21.17
N GLN A 429 16.31 18.47 22.07
CA GLN A 429 16.73 18.28 23.48
C GLN A 429 15.60 18.64 24.45
N GLY A 430 15.49 17.87 25.55
CA GLY A 430 14.38 17.97 26.50
C GLY A 430 13.13 17.25 26.01
N GLY A 431 11.95 17.75 26.37
CA GLY A 431 10.67 17.20 25.91
C GLY A 431 10.23 15.91 26.62
N GLU A 432 10.79 15.59 27.79
CA GLU A 432 10.34 14.42 28.55
C GLU A 432 8.92 14.61 29.10
N LEU A 433 8.13 13.53 29.11
CA LEU A 433 6.82 13.51 29.72
C LEU A 433 6.91 12.94 31.13
N GLU A 434 6.56 13.73 32.14
CA GLU A 434 6.54 13.30 33.54
C GLU A 434 5.11 13.05 34.01
N PHE A 435 4.92 11.92 34.68
CA PHE A 435 3.70 11.53 35.37
C PHE A 435 3.97 11.56 36.89
N PRO A 436 3.71 12.68 37.59
CA PRO A 436 4.18 12.89 38.96
C PRO A 436 3.59 11.90 39.96
N ARG A 437 2.31 11.51 39.78
CA ARG A 437 1.64 10.54 40.65
C ARG A 437 2.25 9.14 40.50
N GLN A 438 2.65 8.77 39.29
CA GLN A 438 3.32 7.52 38.95
C GLN A 438 4.83 7.57 39.27
N LYS A 439 5.37 8.74 39.64
CA LYS A 439 6.80 9.00 39.90
C LYS A 439 7.67 8.52 38.75
N CYS A 440 7.24 8.83 37.53
CA CYS A 440 7.80 8.29 36.31
C CYS A 440 8.00 9.39 35.28
N ARG A 441 9.08 9.26 34.50
CA ARG A 441 9.39 10.15 33.38
C ARG A 441 9.73 9.30 32.17
N VAL A 442 9.15 9.64 31.03
CA VAL A 442 9.25 8.87 29.78
C VAL A 442 9.64 9.82 28.66
N ARG A 443 10.51 9.34 27.78
CA ARG A 443 10.83 10.01 26.51
C ARG A 443 10.60 8.99 25.39
N PRO A 444 9.38 8.90 24.83
CA PRO A 444 9.08 7.99 23.72
C PRO A 444 9.91 8.35 22.47
N GLY A 445 10.31 7.33 21.73
CA GLY A 445 10.96 7.42 20.43
C GLY A 445 9.99 7.77 19.30
N GLU A 446 10.54 8.11 18.14
CA GLU A 446 9.75 8.39 16.94
C GLU A 446 8.84 7.21 16.56
N GLY A 447 7.60 7.50 16.20
CA GLY A 447 6.58 6.52 15.83
C GLY A 447 5.98 5.73 17.01
N GLU A 448 6.51 5.89 18.22
CA GLU A 448 5.98 5.22 19.41
C GLU A 448 4.71 5.90 19.93
N VAL A 449 3.77 5.08 20.37
CA VAL A 449 2.47 5.50 20.89
C VAL A 449 2.43 5.25 22.39
N LEU A 450 2.30 6.32 23.17
CA LEU A 450 1.94 6.24 24.59
C LEU A 450 0.43 6.22 24.76
N VAL A 451 -0.07 5.29 25.57
CA VAL A 451 -1.49 5.10 25.89
C VAL A 451 -1.67 5.14 27.40
N PHE A 452 -2.50 6.07 27.90
CA PHE A 452 -2.71 6.29 29.33
C PHE A 452 -4.09 6.94 29.63
N PRO A 453 -4.61 6.83 30.86
CA PRO A 453 -5.86 7.51 31.25
C PRO A 453 -5.70 9.03 31.25
N GLY A 454 -6.63 9.79 30.66
CA GLY A 454 -6.49 11.25 30.51
C GLY A 454 -6.86 12.06 31.75
N ARG A 455 -7.96 11.69 32.40
CA ARG A 455 -8.50 12.37 33.60
C ARG A 455 -8.15 11.65 34.90
N LEU A 456 -8.27 12.38 36.02
CA LEU A 456 -8.22 11.92 37.41
C LEU A 456 -6.87 11.35 37.90
N THR A 457 -6.28 10.39 37.19
CA THR A 457 -5.20 9.55 37.75
C THR A 457 -3.81 9.81 37.18
N HIS A 458 -3.70 10.43 36.00
CA HIS A 458 -2.42 10.68 35.33
C HIS A 458 -2.27 12.16 34.98
N PRO A 459 -2.13 13.06 35.98
CA PRO A 459 -1.67 14.40 35.66
C PRO A 459 -0.29 14.29 35.02
N LYS A 460 -0.01 15.09 33.99
CA LYS A 460 1.25 15.03 33.26
C LYS A 460 1.85 16.41 33.04
N THR A 461 3.18 16.45 32.97
CA THR A 461 3.97 17.64 32.66
C THR A 461 4.86 17.32 31.47
N LEU A 462 4.83 18.15 30.43
CA LEU A 462 5.80 18.08 29.34
C LEU A 462 6.95 19.03 29.65
N HIS A 463 8.13 18.49 29.89
CA HIS A 463 9.33 19.27 30.14
C HIS A 463 9.73 20.07 28.91
N ASN A 464 10.35 21.23 29.14
CA ASN A 464 10.67 22.15 28.06
C ASN A 464 11.63 21.51 27.05
N VAL A 465 11.31 21.69 25.77
CA VAL A 465 12.24 21.54 24.65
C VAL A 465 13.19 22.73 24.64
N THR A 466 14.48 22.46 24.78
CA THR A 466 15.52 23.51 24.87
C THR A 466 16.20 23.76 23.53
N GLN A 467 16.20 22.78 22.63
CA GLN A 467 16.76 22.85 21.28
C GLN A 467 15.93 21.99 20.32
N GLY A 468 15.82 22.40 19.06
CA GLY A 468 15.03 21.71 18.04
C GLY A 468 13.52 21.87 18.24
N ILE A 469 12.76 21.00 17.57
CA ILE A 469 11.29 21.02 17.59
C ILE A 469 10.79 19.60 17.87
N LEU A 470 9.99 19.44 18.93
CA LEU A 470 9.27 18.20 19.21
C LEU A 470 7.87 18.28 18.60
N HIS A 471 7.57 17.37 17.67
CA HIS A 471 6.22 17.20 17.14
C HIS A 471 5.53 15.99 17.76
N GLN A 472 4.25 16.14 18.08
CA GLN A 472 3.43 15.06 18.64
C GLN A 472 2.04 15.04 18.00
N LEU A 473 1.55 13.84 17.69
CA LEU A 473 0.13 13.61 17.39
C LEU A 473 -0.57 13.22 18.70
N ILE A 474 -1.53 14.05 19.12
CA ILE A 474 -2.29 13.87 20.35
C ILE A 474 -3.71 13.48 19.95
N ILE A 475 -4.19 12.34 20.47
CA ILE A 475 -5.52 11.82 20.20
C ILE A 475 -6.23 11.55 21.52
N HIS A 476 -7.40 12.15 21.69
CA HIS A 476 -8.25 11.96 22.85
C HIS A 476 -9.42 11.07 22.50
N PHE A 477 -9.68 10.13 23.40
CA PHE A 477 -10.80 9.22 23.33
C PHE A 477 -11.75 9.48 24.50
N ASP A 478 -13.04 9.54 24.22
CA ASP A 478 -14.08 9.57 25.24
C ASP A 478 -15.28 8.74 24.80
N SER A 479 -16.01 8.19 25.77
CA SER A 479 -17.28 7.56 25.50
C SER A 479 -18.28 8.67 25.22
N ILE A 480 -18.92 8.70 24.05
CA ILE A 480 -20.09 9.56 23.85
C ILE A 480 -21.23 8.98 24.68
N ARG A 481 -21.22 9.27 25.98
CA ARG A 481 -22.35 9.15 26.90
C ARG A 481 -22.53 10.46 27.66
N LEU A 482 -22.61 11.56 26.92
CA LEU A 482 -23.47 12.68 27.30
C LEU A 482 -24.83 12.52 26.62
N ARG A 483 -25.52 11.39 26.84
CA ARG A 483 -26.98 11.44 26.79
C ARG A 483 -27.42 12.03 28.12
N HIS A 484 -28.04 13.19 28.02
CA HIS A 484 -28.73 13.87 29.11
C HIS A 484 -29.34 12.89 30.11
N PHE A 485 -28.74 12.81 31.30
CA PHE A 485 -29.54 12.65 32.51
C PHE A 485 -29.88 14.06 32.99
N GLN A 486 -31.00 14.57 32.49
CA GLN A 486 -31.82 15.54 33.21
C GLN A 486 -32.92 14.78 33.93
#